data_AF-X1FM50-F1
#
_entry.id   AF-X1FM50-F1
#
_cell.length_a   1.000
_cell.length_b   1.000
_cell.length_c   1.000
_cell.angle_alpha   90.00
_cell.angle_beta   90.00
_cell.angle_gamma   90.00
#
_symmetry.space_group_name_H-M   'P 1'
#
loop_
_entity.id
_entity.type
_entity.pdbx_description
1 polymer ?
#
loop_
_entity_poly.entity_id
_entity_poly.type
_entity_poly.pdbx_seq_one_letter_code
_entity_poly.pdbx_strand_id
1 'polypeptide(L)' 'MTELRAAHKTDNEKWVGIDTISNKIEDNFKKGIVEPAALVSHVIKSGSELANLILRVDRIISAKGSKLPGL' A
#
# COMPACT_ATOMS: atom_id res chain seq x y z
N MET A 1 -12.80 -7.36 5.14
CA MET A 1 -11.46 -7.95 5.40
C MET A 1 -11.52 -9.36 5.96
N THR A 2 -12.37 -9.64 6.96
CA THR A 2 -12.49 -11.00 7.54
C THR A 2 -12.93 -12.04 6.51
N GLU A 3 -13.94 -11.70 5.69
CA GLU A 3 -14.45 -12.57 4.63
C GLU A 3 -13.40 -12.88 3.55
N LEU A 4 -12.68 -11.86 3.08
CA LEU A 4 -11.59 -12.05 2.10
C LEU A 4 -10.52 -13.00 2.66
N ARG A 5 -10.10 -12.79 3.91
CA ARG A 5 -9.12 -13.66 4.57
C ARG A 5 -9.62 -15.09 4.78
N ALA A 6 -10.93 -15.29 4.94
CA ALA A 6 -11.51 -16.62 5.06
C ALA A 6 -11.55 -17.33 3.69
N ALA A 7 -11.95 -16.62 2.64
CA ALA A 7 -11.99 -17.15 1.27
C ALA A 7 -10.58 -17.44 0.70
N HIS A 8 -9.58 -16.62 1.06
CA HIS A 8 -8.18 -16.75 0.63
C HIS A 8 -7.39 -17.81 1.44
N LYS A 9 -8.05 -18.72 2.16
CA LYS A 9 -7.45 -19.83 2.93
C LYS A 9 -7.90 -21.22 2.44
N THR A 10 -8.45 -21.30 1.23
CA THR A 10 -9.00 -22.53 0.63
C THR A 10 -8.26 -22.83 -0.68
N ASP A 11 -8.04 -24.10 -1.05
CA ASP A 11 -7.15 -24.63 -2.12
C ASP A 11 -6.97 -23.84 -3.46
N ASN A 12 -7.80 -22.85 -3.79
CA ASN A 12 -7.67 -21.91 -4.93
C ASN A 12 -7.35 -20.44 -4.53
N GLU A 13 -6.63 -20.26 -3.43
CA GLU A 13 -6.37 -18.99 -2.71
C GLU A 13 -5.87 -17.84 -3.60
N LYS A 14 -4.95 -18.14 -4.53
CA LYS A 14 -4.11 -17.13 -5.21
C LYS A 14 -4.88 -16.01 -5.88
N TRP A 15 -6.03 -16.33 -6.50
CA TRP A 15 -6.78 -15.37 -7.32
C TRP A 15 -7.99 -14.79 -6.62
N VAL A 16 -8.25 -15.19 -5.38
CA VAL A 16 -9.36 -14.66 -4.57
C VAL A 16 -9.03 -13.23 -4.16
N GLY A 17 -9.69 -12.28 -4.80
CA GLY A 17 -9.47 -10.85 -4.60
C GLY A 17 -10.77 -10.08 -4.46
N ILE A 18 -10.65 -8.77 -4.26
CA ILE A 18 -11.80 -7.87 -4.30
C ILE A 18 -11.89 -7.31 -5.72
N ASP A 19 -13.08 -7.40 -6.31
CA ASP A 19 -13.43 -6.69 -7.53
C ASP A 19 -13.72 -5.23 -7.20
N THR A 20 -12.96 -4.29 -7.78
CA THR A 20 -13.05 -2.86 -7.48
C THR A 20 -14.32 -2.20 -8.01
N ILE A 21 -15.04 -2.85 -8.93
CA ILE A 21 -16.30 -2.36 -9.50
C ILE A 21 -17.48 -2.88 -8.66
N SER A 22 -17.53 -4.19 -8.45
CA SER A 22 -18.66 -4.82 -7.75
C SER A 22 -18.52 -4.84 -6.23
N ASN A 23 -17.31 -4.57 -5.70
CA ASN A 23 -16.95 -4.68 -4.28
C ASN A 23 -17.22 -6.05 -3.66
N LYS A 24 -17.27 -7.11 -4.49
CA LYS A 24 -17.43 -8.50 -4.06
C LYS A 24 -16.10 -9.24 -4.08
N ILE A 25 -16.05 -10.33 -3.31
CA ILE A 25 -14.90 -11.24 -3.29
C ILE A 25 -15.09 -12.25 -4.42
N GLU A 26 -14.24 -12.19 -5.43
CA GLU A 26 -14.35 -13.00 -6.64
C GLU A 26 -12.95 -13.42 -7.15
N ASP A 27 -12.91 -14.20 -8.23
CA ASP A 27 -11.68 -14.60 -8.91
C ASP A 27 -11.19 -13.46 -9.82
N ASN A 28 -10.18 -12.74 -9.35
CA ASN A 28 -9.63 -11.58 -10.05
C ASN A 28 -8.98 -11.96 -11.39
N PHE A 29 -8.44 -13.17 -11.52
CA PHE A 29 -7.81 -13.62 -12.77
C PHE A 29 -8.86 -13.82 -13.86
N LYS A 30 -9.99 -14.46 -13.54
CA LYS A 30 -11.11 -14.61 -14.47
C LYS A 30 -11.76 -13.28 -14.85
N LYS A 31 -11.72 -12.30 -13.94
CA LYS A 31 -12.20 -10.92 -14.19
C LYS A 31 -11.20 -10.05 -14.95
N GLY A 32 -9.99 -10.54 -15.23
CA GLY A 32 -8.94 -9.76 -15.91
C GLY A 32 -8.33 -8.66 -15.05
N ILE A 33 -8.54 -8.71 -13.73
CA ILE A 33 -7.95 -7.78 -12.76
C ILE A 33 -6.53 -8.28 -12.46
N VAL A 34 -5.57 -7.79 -13.24
CA VAL A 34 -4.14 -8.17 -13.14
C VAL A 34 -3.25 -6.94 -13.05
N GLU A 35 -2.16 -7.06 -12.32
CA GLU A 35 -1.18 -5.99 -12.15
C GLU A 35 0.22 -6.48 -12.57
N PRO A 36 1.07 -5.59 -13.12
CA PRO A 36 2.44 -5.94 -13.43
C PRO A 36 3.23 -6.32 -12.17
N ALA A 37 3.93 -7.46 -12.19
CA ALA A 37 4.74 -7.91 -11.05
C ALA A 37 5.80 -6.89 -10.60
N ALA A 38 6.37 -6.15 -11.56
CA ALA A 38 7.32 -5.07 -11.29
C ALA A 38 6.69 -3.93 -10.48
N LEU A 39 5.42 -3.60 -10.72
CA LEU A 39 4.70 -2.55 -10.01
C LEU A 39 4.47 -2.96 -8.55
N VAL A 40 3.91 -4.14 -8.31
CA VAL A 40 3.63 -4.65 -6.95
C VAL A 40 4.92 -4.75 -6.13
N SER A 41 6.00 -5.27 -6.75
CA SER A 41 7.31 -5.37 -6.09
C SER A 41 7.89 -4.00 -5.74
N HIS A 42 7.76 -3.02 -6.64
CA HIS A 42 8.22 -1.66 -6.42
C HIS A 42 7.45 -0.98 -5.27
N VAL A 43 6.13 -1.14 -5.20
CA VAL A 43 5.28 -0.57 -4.14
C VAL A 43 5.67 -1.12 -2.76
N ILE A 44 5.90 -2.44 -2.66
CA ILE A 44 6.32 -3.06 -1.40
C ILE A 44 7.69 -2.52 -0.98
N LYS A 45 8.64 -2.43 -1.92
CA LYS A 45 9.99 -1.94 -1.65
C LYS A 45 9.99 -0.48 -1.21
N SER A 46 9.35 0.41 -1.97
CA SER A 46 9.32 1.84 -1.68
C SER A 46 8.58 2.16 -0.39
N GLY A 47 7.46 1.49 -0.12
CA GLY A 47 6.72 1.62 1.14
C GLY A 47 7.57 1.19 2.34
N SER A 48 8.31 0.09 2.23
CA SER A 48 9.20 -0.40 3.29
C SER A 48 10.39 0.54 3.53
N GLU A 49 11.03 1.03 2.47
CA GLU A 49 12.13 1.98 2.55
C GLU A 49 11.67 3.30 3.18
N LEU A 50 10.53 3.85 2.73
CA LEU A 50 9.96 5.07 3.28
C LEU A 50 9.59 4.93 4.76
N ALA A 51 8.97 3.81 5.14
CA ALA A 51 8.65 3.54 6.54
C ALA A 51 9.91 3.52 7.41
N ASN A 52 10.98 2.90 6.94
CA ASN A 52 12.27 2.88 7.64
C ASN A 52 12.89 4.29 7.74
N LEU A 53 12.80 5.10 6.68
CA LEU A 53 13.27 6.49 6.72
C LEU A 53 12.50 7.31 7.76
N ILE A 54 11.17 7.20 7.80
CA ILE A 54 10.33 7.91 8.77
C ILE A 54 10.67 7.47 10.20
N LEU A 55 10.79 6.17 10.46
CA LEU A 55 11.12 5.65 11.80
C LEU A 55 12.53 6.05 12.28
N ARG A 56 13.44 6.37 11.36
CA ARG A 56 14.81 6.83 11.67
C ARG A 56 14.89 8.33 11.97
N VAL A 57 13.84 9.09 11.75
CA VAL A 57 13.84 10.52 12.08
C VAL A 57 13.85 10.69 13.59
N ASP A 58 15.04 10.92 14.15
CA ASP A 58 15.22 11.18 15.58
C ASP A 58 14.78 12.60 15.97
N ARG A 59 15.01 13.59 15.08
CA ARG A 59 14.72 14.99 15.38
C ARG A 59 14.19 15.74 14.18
N ILE A 60 13.11 16.47 14.42
CA ILE A 60 12.56 17.46 13.49
C ILE A 60 12.86 18.84 14.09
N ILE A 61 13.72 19.62 13.45
CA ILE A 61 13.98 21.01 13.83
C ILE A 61 13.14 21.90 12.91
N SER A 62 12.07 22.48 13.45
CA SER A 62 11.22 23.43 12.72
C SER A 62 11.56 24.85 13.16
N ALA A 63 12.17 25.63 12.27
CA ALA A 63 12.34 27.06 12.49
C ALA A 63 11.01 27.77 12.16
N LYS A 64 10.08 27.84 13.11
CA LYS A 64 8.97 28.80 13.01
C LYS A 64 9.53 30.20 13.19
N GLY A 65 9.61 30.94 12.09
CA GLY A 65 9.80 32.39 12.09
C GLY A 65 11.25 32.87 12.13
N SER A 66 11.99 32.73 11.03
CA SER A 66 12.95 33.77 10.69
C SER A 66 12.15 34.95 10.11
N LYS A 67 11.62 35.82 10.98
CA LYS A 67 11.31 37.19 10.54
C LYS A 67 12.66 37.74 10.07
N LEU A 68 12.77 38.10 8.79
CA LEU A 68 13.92 38.88 8.32
C LEU A 68 14.05 40.10 9.25
N PRO A 69 15.22 40.33 9.87
CA PRO A 69 15.42 41.56 10.62
C PRO A 69 15.47 42.70 9.60
N GLY A 70 14.45 43.57 9.59
CA GLY A 70 14.50 44.85 8.87
C GLY A 70 13.55 45.05 7.68
N LEU A 71 12.35 44.44 7.67
CA LEU A 71 11.20 44.94 6.90
C LEU A 71 9.97 45.05 7.81
#